data_AF-A0A066XE71-F1
#
_entry.id   AF-A0A066XE71-F1
#
_cell.length_a   1.000
_cell.length_b   1.000
_cell.length_c   1.000
_cell.angle_alpha   90.00
_cell.angle_beta   90.00
_cell.angle_gamma   90.00
#
_symmetry.space_group_name_H-M   'P 1'
#
loop_
_entity.id
_entity.type
_entity.pdbx_description
1 polymer ?
#
loop_
_entity_poly.entity_id
_entity_poly.type
_entity_poly.pdbx_seq_one_letter_code
_entity_poly.pdbx_strand_id
1 'polypeptide(L)'
;MGRWGHRLFEGDLDLDLASDVHDVVLARDGSEDIRFSHILDQSDLFDPSHTREYYQSDEYRLEVEKIIVTIRNRLDSGLGDKIFDKYRAKETELFGKYKVIIVGALMMRAGAEINKEHFQHLRDLVPQIDCHHRYVLPIPDLGLRGPGRAQFIAALDNYQTGTPRNFREPSCFHCGKVHADLGKTLKECGGCKEAWYCGVIGLPEGPLEAAQAHLQAP
;
A
#
# COMPACT_ATOMS: atom_id res chain seq x y z
N MET A 1 17.11 -11.86 -8.49
CA MET A 1 15.68 -12.23 -8.43
C MET A 1 14.89 -10.94 -8.38
N GLY A 2 13.91 -10.75 -9.26
CA GLY A 2 13.08 -9.55 -9.26
C GLY A 2 12.06 -9.57 -8.14
N ARG A 3 11.79 -8.40 -7.57
CA ARG A 3 10.79 -8.25 -6.51
C ARG A 3 9.38 -8.47 -7.06
N TRP A 4 8.59 -9.26 -6.33
CA TRP A 4 7.17 -9.51 -6.60
C TRP A 4 6.32 -8.45 -5.89
N GLY A 5 5.10 -8.21 -6.41
CA GLY A 5 4.18 -7.19 -5.89
C GLY A 5 4.39 -5.80 -6.49
N HIS A 6 3.30 -5.19 -6.95
CA HIS A 6 3.29 -3.84 -7.53
C HIS A 6 2.62 -2.81 -6.62
N ARG A 7 1.68 -3.24 -5.78
CA ARG A 7 0.91 -2.42 -4.84
C ARG A 7 1.44 -2.58 -3.41
N LEU A 8 0.94 -1.75 -2.50
CA LEU A 8 1.34 -1.81 -1.09
C LEU A 8 0.94 -3.16 -0.47
N PHE A 9 1.85 -3.72 0.32
CA PHE A 9 1.70 -4.97 1.05
C PHE A 9 1.63 -6.22 0.17
N GLU A 10 2.04 -6.13 -1.09
CA GLU A 10 2.14 -7.30 -1.99
C GLU A 10 3.53 -7.93 -2.04
N GLY A 11 4.58 -7.17 -1.73
CA GLY A 11 5.96 -7.64 -1.81
C GLY A 11 6.62 -7.78 -0.45
N ASP A 12 7.50 -8.76 -0.28
CA ASP A 12 8.16 -9.14 0.99
C ASP A 12 8.66 -7.95 1.82
N LEU A 13 9.38 -7.01 1.19
CA LEU A 13 9.90 -5.82 1.89
C LEU A 13 8.79 -5.00 2.57
N ASP A 14 7.58 -4.88 2.01
CA ASP A 14 6.50 -4.12 2.67
C ASP A 14 6.07 -4.80 3.96
N LEU A 15 6.11 -6.13 3.95
CA LEU A 15 5.73 -7.00 5.07
C LEU A 15 6.83 -7.01 6.13
N ASP A 16 8.10 -7.06 5.72
CA ASP A 16 9.26 -6.92 6.60
C ASP A 16 9.23 -5.55 7.30
N LEU A 17 8.98 -4.47 6.56
CA LEU A 17 8.88 -3.13 7.12
C LEU A 17 7.68 -2.98 8.06
N ALA A 18 6.55 -3.65 7.77
CA ALA A 18 5.41 -3.66 8.68
C ALA A 18 5.68 -4.49 9.94
N SER A 19 6.43 -5.59 9.82
CA SER A 19 6.90 -6.40 10.95
C SER A 19 7.83 -5.59 11.84
N ASP A 20 8.77 -4.83 11.26
CA ASP A 20 9.63 -3.89 12.00
C ASP A 20 8.77 -2.91 12.83
N VAL A 21 7.69 -2.38 12.27
CA VAL A 21 6.76 -1.48 12.98
C VAL A 21 6.04 -2.21 14.11
N HIS A 22 5.62 -3.46 13.88
CA HIS A 22 5.00 -4.31 14.90
C HIS A 22 5.95 -4.57 16.08
N ASP A 23 7.21 -4.94 15.82
CA ASP A 23 8.20 -5.21 16.87
C ASP A 23 8.46 -3.98 17.75
N VAL A 24 8.46 -2.80 17.14
CA VAL A 24 8.55 -1.53 17.87
C VAL A 24 7.35 -1.29 18.78
N VAL A 25 6.16 -1.67 18.33
CA VAL A 25 4.94 -1.57 19.13
C VAL A 25 4.97 -2.56 20.28
N LEU A 26 5.29 -3.83 20.01
CA LEU A 26 5.46 -4.87 21.04
C LEU A 26 6.46 -4.45 22.12
N ALA A 27 7.64 -3.97 21.71
CA ALA A 27 8.70 -3.56 22.65
C ALA A 27 8.31 -2.34 23.52
N ARG A 28 7.41 -1.48 23.04
CA ARG A 28 6.96 -0.29 23.78
C ARG A 28 5.78 -0.57 24.68
N ASP A 29 4.87 -1.40 24.23
CA ASP A 29 3.57 -1.57 24.86
C ASP A 29 3.43 -2.85 25.66
N GLY A 30 4.26 -3.85 25.36
CA GLY A 30 4.14 -5.19 25.93
C GLY A 30 2.83 -5.91 25.59
N SER A 31 1.92 -5.26 24.84
CA SER A 31 0.64 -5.82 24.44
C SER A 31 0.82 -6.66 23.20
N GLU A 32 0.69 -7.98 23.33
CA GLU A 32 0.59 -8.90 22.19
C GLU A 32 -0.67 -8.65 21.33
N ASP A 33 -1.60 -7.81 21.81
CA ASP A 33 -2.90 -7.53 21.21
C ASP A 33 -2.83 -6.76 19.88
N ILE A 34 -1.72 -6.09 19.58
CA ILE A 34 -1.58 -5.27 18.35
C ILE A 34 -0.76 -6.03 17.31
N ARG A 35 -1.33 -7.04 16.66
CA ARG A 35 -0.67 -7.75 15.54
C ARG A 35 -1.10 -7.16 14.20
N PHE A 36 -0.24 -6.34 13.60
CA PHE A 36 -0.51 -5.74 12.28
C PHE A 36 -0.66 -6.80 11.18
N SER A 37 -0.03 -7.97 11.32
CA SER A 37 -0.19 -9.09 10.39
C SER A 37 -1.66 -9.49 10.20
N HIS A 38 -2.50 -9.38 11.24
CA HIS A 38 -3.93 -9.71 11.16
C HIS A 38 -4.74 -8.74 10.30
N ILE A 39 -4.27 -7.49 10.12
CA ILE A 39 -4.96 -6.51 9.27
C ILE A 39 -4.34 -6.40 7.89
N LEU A 40 -3.11 -6.87 7.71
CA LEU A 40 -2.45 -6.95 6.40
C LEU A 40 -2.94 -8.13 5.56
N ASP A 41 -3.60 -9.10 6.21
CA ASP A 41 -4.30 -10.23 5.60
C ASP A 41 -3.51 -10.88 4.45
N GLN A 42 -2.44 -11.58 4.82
CA GLN A 42 -1.63 -12.42 3.92
C GLN A 42 -2.13 -13.86 3.87
N SER A 43 -3.16 -14.17 4.65
CA SER A 43 -3.60 -15.52 4.98
C SER A 43 -3.95 -16.30 3.71
N ASP A 44 -4.71 -15.69 2.81
CA ASP A 44 -5.17 -16.29 1.55
C ASP A 44 -4.11 -16.41 0.43
N LEU A 45 -2.91 -15.84 0.58
CA LEU A 45 -1.81 -15.97 -0.40
C LEU A 45 -0.97 -17.23 -0.19
N PHE A 46 -0.92 -17.76 1.03
CA PHE A 46 -0.06 -18.90 1.40
C PHE A 46 -0.82 -20.10 1.96
N ASP A 47 -2.11 -19.96 2.24
CA ASP A 47 -2.90 -21.04 2.83
C ASP A 47 -3.30 -22.14 1.83
N PRO A 48 -3.36 -23.41 2.29
CA PRO A 48 -3.91 -24.50 1.49
C PRO A 48 -5.32 -24.20 0.96
N SER A 49 -5.68 -24.76 -0.19
CA SER A 49 -6.98 -24.51 -0.83
C SER A 49 -8.21 -24.75 0.06
N HIS A 50 -8.11 -25.58 1.10
CA HIS A 50 -9.21 -25.90 2.02
C HIS A 50 -9.44 -24.85 3.12
N THR A 51 -8.47 -23.97 3.42
CA THR A 51 -8.64 -22.85 4.37
C THR A 51 -9.13 -21.58 3.67
N ARG A 52 -9.11 -21.55 2.33
CA ARG A 52 -9.64 -20.43 1.53
C ARG A 52 -11.13 -20.17 1.75
N GLU A 53 -11.92 -21.22 1.99
CA GLU A 53 -13.35 -21.09 2.32
C GLU A 53 -13.56 -20.37 3.65
N TYR A 54 -12.70 -20.63 4.64
CA TYR A 54 -12.76 -19.94 5.93
C TYR A 54 -12.42 -18.45 5.79
N TYR A 55 -11.38 -18.07 5.04
CA TYR A 55 -11.05 -16.66 4.81
C TYR A 55 -12.10 -15.89 3.99
N GLN A 56 -12.91 -16.61 3.20
CA GLN A 56 -14.05 -16.04 2.48
C GLN A 56 -15.34 -16.03 3.31
N SER A 57 -15.33 -16.59 4.53
CA SER A 57 -16.49 -16.68 5.39
C SER A 57 -16.82 -15.33 6.05
N ASP A 58 -18.10 -15.15 6.36
CA ASP A 58 -18.55 -14.02 7.18
C ASP A 58 -18.00 -14.06 8.61
N GLU A 59 -17.70 -15.26 9.11
CA GLU A 59 -17.11 -15.44 10.44
C GLU A 59 -15.72 -14.79 10.52
N TYR A 60 -14.84 -15.11 9.56
CA TYR A 60 -13.52 -14.50 9.49
C TYR A 60 -13.59 -12.98 9.28
N ARG A 61 -14.50 -12.52 8.41
CA ARG A 61 -14.72 -11.09 8.17
C ARG A 61 -15.06 -10.35 9.47
N LEU A 62 -15.98 -10.88 10.27
CA LEU A 62 -16.37 -10.29 11.57
C LEU A 62 -15.24 -10.34 12.59
N GLU A 63 -14.39 -11.38 12.55
CA GLU A 63 -13.20 -11.47 13.40
C GLU A 63 -12.18 -10.38 13.05
N VAL A 64 -11.86 -10.23 11.76
CA VAL A 64 -10.95 -9.18 11.27
C VAL A 64 -11.49 -7.78 11.60
N GLU A 65 -12.80 -7.54 11.45
CA GLU A 65 -13.43 -6.27 11.83
C GLU A 65 -13.23 -5.94 13.32
N LYS A 66 -13.38 -6.92 14.22
CA LYS A 66 -13.11 -6.74 15.66
C LYS A 66 -11.64 -6.41 15.92
N ILE A 67 -10.72 -7.13 15.26
CA ILE A 67 -9.28 -6.89 15.39
C ILE A 67 -8.92 -5.48 14.91
N ILE A 68 -9.46 -5.04 13.78
CA ILE A 68 -9.26 -3.68 13.26
C ILE A 68 -9.71 -2.63 14.28
N VAL A 69 -10.87 -2.81 14.91
CA VAL A 69 -11.37 -1.88 15.95
C VAL A 69 -10.44 -1.85 17.16
N THR A 70 -9.97 -3.00 17.64
CA THR A 70 -9.02 -3.08 18.76
C THR A 70 -7.72 -2.34 18.43
N ILE A 71 -7.14 -2.61 17.26
CA ILE A 71 -5.90 -1.96 16.80
C ILE A 71 -6.12 -0.44 16.65
N ARG A 72 -7.23 -0.02 16.05
CA ARG A 72 -7.58 1.39 15.91
C ARG A 72 -7.61 2.11 17.25
N ASN A 73 -8.43 1.63 18.18
CA ASN A 73 -8.58 2.25 19.50
C ASN A 73 -7.23 2.37 20.20
N ARG A 74 -6.34 1.38 19.97
CA ARG A 74 -5.02 1.39 20.55
C ARG A 74 -4.09 2.42 19.89
N LEU A 75 -4.10 2.53 18.57
CA LEU A 75 -3.38 3.58 17.84
C LEU A 75 -3.88 4.98 18.25
N ASP A 76 -5.19 5.15 18.35
CA ASP A 76 -5.86 6.41 18.71
C ASP A 76 -5.62 6.82 20.18
N SER A 77 -5.14 5.91 21.03
CA SER A 77 -4.74 6.23 22.42
C SER A 77 -3.45 7.08 22.51
N GLY A 78 -2.94 7.58 21.38
CA GLY A 78 -1.68 8.32 21.25
C GLY A 78 -0.47 7.43 20.95
N LEU A 79 -0.67 6.13 20.72
CA LEU A 79 0.40 5.24 20.26
C LEU A 79 0.77 5.54 18.81
N GLY A 80 -0.22 5.82 17.95
CA GLY A 80 -0.01 6.13 16.53
C GLY A 80 0.95 7.30 16.32
N ASP A 81 0.72 8.41 17.02
CA ASP A 81 1.60 9.59 16.97
C ASP A 81 3.03 9.26 17.42
N LYS A 82 3.19 8.50 18.50
CA LYS A 82 4.52 8.06 18.99
C LYS A 82 5.25 7.16 18.01
N ILE A 83 4.53 6.37 17.21
CA ILE A 83 5.10 5.56 16.14
C ILE A 83 5.57 6.49 15.01
N PHE A 84 4.72 7.42 14.57
CA PHE A 84 5.07 8.40 13.55
C PHE A 84 6.33 9.17 13.94
N ASP A 85 6.38 9.79 15.12
CA ASP A 85 7.54 10.57 15.57
C ASP A 85 8.83 9.75 15.56
N LYS A 86 8.75 8.48 15.98
CA LYS A 86 9.89 7.57 15.98
C LYS A 86 10.42 7.30 14.57
N TYR A 87 9.54 7.03 13.61
CA TYR A 87 9.97 6.75 12.23
C TYR A 87 10.33 8.00 11.45
N ARG A 88 9.70 9.14 11.76
CA ARG A 88 10.08 10.45 11.20
C ARG A 88 11.51 10.83 11.58
N ALA A 89 11.89 10.59 12.84
CA ALA A 89 13.26 10.80 13.31
C ALA A 89 14.31 9.91 12.60
N LYS A 90 13.86 8.87 11.88
CA LYS A 90 14.70 7.89 11.18
C LYS A 90 14.60 7.97 9.66
N GLU A 91 14.02 9.04 9.11
CA GLU A 91 13.78 9.16 7.67
C GLU A 91 15.04 9.13 6.79
N THR A 92 16.17 9.51 7.36
CA THR A 92 17.47 9.50 6.68
C THR A 92 18.15 8.12 6.72
N GLU A 93 17.64 7.16 7.49
CA GLU A 93 18.13 5.78 7.49
C GLU A 93 17.72 5.06 6.18
N LEU A 94 18.33 3.91 5.92
CA LEU A 94 17.95 3.06 4.79
C LEU A 94 16.46 2.69 4.88
N PHE A 95 15.71 2.91 3.80
CA PHE A 95 14.24 2.79 3.74
C PHE A 95 13.48 3.69 4.73
N GLY A 96 14.12 4.67 5.39
CA GLY A 96 13.50 5.51 6.42
C GLY A 96 12.24 6.21 5.94
N LYS A 97 12.31 6.87 4.77
CA LYS A 97 11.13 7.47 4.14
C LYS A 97 10.03 6.44 3.85
N TYR A 98 10.41 5.26 3.37
CA TYR A 98 9.44 4.23 3.04
C TYR A 98 8.77 3.63 4.29
N LYS A 99 9.52 3.47 5.39
CA LYS A 99 8.97 3.07 6.69
C LYS A 99 7.88 4.03 7.17
N VAL A 100 8.06 5.34 6.98
CA VAL A 100 7.01 6.32 7.33
C VAL A 100 5.75 6.14 6.46
N ILE A 101 5.90 5.81 5.18
CA ILE A 101 4.76 5.45 4.31
C ILE A 101 4.05 4.19 4.81
N ILE A 102 4.80 3.14 5.22
CA ILE A 102 4.24 1.91 5.77
C ILE A 102 3.47 2.19 7.06
N VAL A 103 3.98 3.03 7.97
CA VAL A 103 3.25 3.48 9.17
C VAL A 103 1.94 4.17 8.77
N GLY A 104 1.98 5.10 7.81
CA GLY A 104 0.78 5.77 7.31
C GLY A 104 -0.23 4.79 6.72
N ALA A 105 0.23 3.81 5.94
CA ALA A 105 -0.63 2.79 5.35
C ALA A 105 -1.25 1.87 6.42
N LEU A 106 -0.51 1.49 7.46
CA LEU A 106 -1.03 0.72 8.61
C LEU A 106 -2.10 1.49 9.38
N MET A 107 -1.87 2.79 9.63
CA MET A 107 -2.85 3.68 10.27
C MET A 107 -4.14 3.75 9.45
N MET A 108 -4.02 3.97 8.13
CA MET A 108 -5.19 3.98 7.24
C MET A 108 -5.88 2.63 7.21
N ARG A 109 -5.12 1.52 7.20
CA ARG A 109 -5.67 0.16 7.21
C ARG A 109 -6.45 -0.15 8.49
N ALA A 110 -6.02 0.38 9.64
CA ALA A 110 -6.78 0.30 10.89
C ALA A 110 -7.98 1.27 10.92
N GLY A 111 -7.98 2.31 10.06
CA GLY A 111 -8.95 3.41 10.17
C GLY A 111 -8.65 4.34 11.36
N ALA A 112 -7.40 4.39 11.80
CA ALA A 112 -6.93 5.19 12.94
C ALA A 112 -6.83 6.69 12.61
N GLU A 113 -7.03 7.53 13.61
CA GLU A 113 -6.85 8.97 13.45
C GLU A 113 -5.38 9.29 13.15
N ILE A 114 -5.17 10.01 12.05
CA ILE A 114 -3.86 10.55 11.69
C ILE A 114 -3.95 12.06 11.87
N ASN A 115 -3.15 12.60 12.78
CA ASN A 115 -3.14 14.03 13.01
C ASN A 115 -2.72 14.80 11.73
N LYS A 116 -3.12 16.07 11.65
CA LYS A 116 -2.94 16.89 10.43
C LYS A 116 -1.48 17.05 10.02
N GLU A 117 -0.57 17.10 10.99
CA GLU A 117 0.87 17.29 10.73
C GLU A 117 1.49 16.03 10.11
N HIS A 118 1.21 14.86 10.67
CA HIS A 118 1.63 13.58 10.10
C HIS A 118 0.99 13.35 8.73
N PHE A 119 -0.28 13.72 8.57
CA PHE A 119 -0.99 13.58 7.31
C PHE A 119 -0.38 14.46 6.20
N GLN A 120 -0.07 15.71 6.51
CA GLN A 120 0.60 16.61 5.56
C GLN A 120 2.02 16.13 5.27
N HIS A 121 2.74 15.68 6.30
CA HIS A 121 4.08 15.13 6.13
C HIS A 121 4.10 13.93 5.19
N LEU A 122 3.13 13.01 5.29
CA LEU A 122 2.99 11.91 4.34
C LEU A 122 2.82 12.40 2.90
N ARG A 123 1.99 13.43 2.68
CA ARG A 123 1.82 14.02 1.33
C ARG A 123 3.10 14.63 0.79
N ASP A 124 3.87 15.29 1.64
CA ASP A 124 5.12 15.94 1.25
C ASP A 124 6.26 14.92 1.03
N LEU A 125 6.19 13.77 1.71
CA LEU A 125 7.21 12.72 1.65
C LEU A 125 7.10 11.85 0.39
N VAL A 126 5.89 11.49 -0.02
CA VAL A 126 5.65 10.56 -1.14
C VAL A 126 6.34 11.00 -2.45
N PRO A 127 6.32 12.29 -2.86
CA PRO A 127 7.02 12.74 -4.06
C PRO A 127 8.54 12.56 -4.02
N GLN A 128 9.13 12.49 -2.82
CA GLN A 128 10.58 12.41 -2.62
C GLN A 128 11.13 10.98 -2.70
N ILE A 129 10.26 9.98 -2.82
CA ILE A 129 10.66 8.59 -2.96
C ILE A 129 10.70 8.26 -4.46
N ASP A 130 11.89 7.94 -4.94
CA ASP A 130 12.08 7.47 -6.31
C ASP A 130 11.35 6.14 -6.49
N CYS A 131 10.36 6.16 -7.38
CA CYS A 131 9.52 5.00 -7.66
C CYS A 131 9.76 4.56 -9.09
N HIS A 132 9.92 3.26 -9.28
CA HIS A 132 10.09 2.68 -10.59
C HIS A 132 8.86 1.86 -10.98
N HIS A 133 8.41 2.01 -12.23
CA HIS A 133 7.25 1.29 -12.78
C HIS A 133 7.62 -0.10 -13.32
N ARG A 134 8.91 -0.34 -13.55
CA ARG A 134 9.44 -1.57 -14.17
C ARG A 134 10.40 -2.26 -13.21
N TYR A 135 10.88 -3.43 -13.62
CA TYR A 135 11.99 -4.10 -12.95
C TYR A 135 13.17 -3.15 -12.76
N VAL A 136 13.71 -3.15 -11.56
CA VAL A 136 14.93 -2.46 -11.20
C VAL A 136 15.85 -3.45 -10.48
N LEU A 137 17.16 -3.27 -10.66
CA LEU A 137 18.13 -4.08 -9.93
C LEU A 137 17.93 -3.90 -8.42
N PRO A 138 18.16 -4.93 -7.59
CA PRO A 138 17.86 -4.84 -6.16
C PRO A 138 18.57 -3.71 -5.40
N ILE A 139 19.74 -3.27 -5.88
CA ILE A 139 20.59 -2.28 -5.19
C ILE A 139 19.97 -0.87 -5.18
N PRO A 140 19.50 -0.30 -6.32
CA PRO A 140 18.81 1.00 -6.32
C PRO A 140 17.31 0.93 -5.96
N ASP A 141 16.77 -0.23 -5.59
CA ASP A 141 15.34 -0.39 -5.34
C ASP A 141 14.96 0.00 -3.91
N LEU A 142 14.46 1.22 -3.72
CA LEU A 142 13.95 1.72 -2.44
C LEU A 142 12.60 1.09 -2.02
N GLY A 143 12.08 0.16 -2.82
CA GLY A 143 10.91 -0.63 -2.49
C GLY A 143 9.60 -0.03 -3.02
N LEU A 144 9.31 1.25 -2.79
CA LEU A 144 8.03 1.79 -3.23
C LEU A 144 7.91 1.81 -4.77
N ARG A 145 7.03 0.95 -5.32
CA ARG A 145 6.78 0.85 -6.76
C ARG A 145 5.81 1.93 -7.22
N GLY A 146 5.86 2.27 -8.50
CA GLY A 146 4.95 3.25 -9.10
C GLY A 146 3.45 3.00 -8.80
N PRO A 147 2.93 1.78 -9.01
CA PRO A 147 1.52 1.46 -8.70
C PRO A 147 1.20 1.55 -7.19
N GLY A 148 2.08 1.06 -6.31
CA GLY A 148 1.94 1.19 -4.86
C GLY A 148 1.97 2.64 -4.39
N ARG A 149 2.83 3.49 -4.98
CA ARG A 149 2.83 4.94 -4.75
C ARG A 149 1.51 5.56 -5.17
N ALA A 150 1.02 5.24 -6.38
CA ALA A 150 -0.27 5.76 -6.84
C ALA A 150 -1.41 5.35 -5.89
N GLN A 151 -1.42 4.07 -5.48
CA GLN A 151 -2.40 3.54 -4.53
C GLN A 151 -2.35 4.26 -3.17
N PHE A 152 -1.15 4.55 -2.67
CA PHE A 152 -0.98 5.28 -1.42
C PHE A 152 -1.46 6.74 -1.53
N ILE A 153 -1.16 7.43 -2.63
CA ILE A 153 -1.65 8.79 -2.88
C ILE A 153 -3.18 8.79 -2.95
N ALA A 154 -3.78 7.85 -3.69
CA ALA A 154 -5.23 7.72 -3.75
C ALA A 154 -5.84 7.44 -2.38
N ALA A 155 -5.18 6.62 -1.56
CA ALA A 155 -5.59 6.39 -0.18
C ALA A 155 -5.53 7.68 0.64
N LEU A 156 -4.44 8.45 0.59
CA LEU A 156 -4.33 9.75 1.25
C LEU A 156 -5.42 10.74 0.82
N ASP A 157 -5.76 10.78 -0.46
CA ASP A 157 -6.75 11.74 -0.97
C ASP A 157 -8.19 11.39 -0.58
N ASN A 158 -8.48 10.10 -0.36
CA ASN A 158 -9.83 9.61 -0.06
C ASN A 158 -9.96 9.08 1.38
N TYR A 159 -8.94 9.26 2.21
CA TYR A 159 -8.94 8.73 3.56
C TYR A 159 -9.95 9.45 4.46
N GLN A 160 -10.72 8.67 5.20
CA GLN A 160 -11.65 9.16 6.21
C GLN A 160 -11.34 8.46 7.54
N THR A 161 -11.12 9.24 8.59
CA THR A 161 -10.91 8.72 9.94
C THR A 161 -12.06 7.81 10.35
N GLY A 162 -11.73 6.65 10.94
CA GLY A 162 -12.71 5.65 11.33
C GLY A 162 -13.11 4.68 10.21
N THR A 163 -12.71 4.92 8.96
CA THR A 163 -12.96 4.02 7.83
C THR A 163 -11.65 3.32 7.42
N PRO A 164 -11.52 2.00 7.65
CA PRO A 164 -10.36 1.22 7.22
C PRO A 164 -10.16 1.31 5.70
N ARG A 165 -8.94 1.62 5.27
CA ARG A 165 -8.55 1.53 3.87
C ARG A 165 -8.19 0.10 3.51
N ASN A 166 -8.81 -0.47 2.47
CA ASN A 166 -8.40 -1.76 1.93
C ASN A 166 -7.30 -1.57 0.88
N PHE A 167 -6.07 -2.01 1.16
CA PHE A 167 -4.95 -1.98 0.20
C PHE A 167 -4.88 -3.25 -0.67
N ARG A 168 -5.69 -4.27 -0.37
CA ARG A 168 -5.75 -5.53 -1.12
C ARG A 168 -6.72 -5.49 -2.28
N GLU A 169 -7.74 -4.63 -2.20
CA GLU A 169 -8.67 -4.50 -3.31
C GLU A 169 -7.93 -4.00 -4.56
N PRO A 170 -8.32 -4.46 -5.76
CA PRO A 170 -7.73 -3.99 -6.99
C PRO A 170 -7.75 -2.45 -7.06
N SER A 171 -6.59 -1.87 -7.34
CA SER A 171 -6.43 -0.45 -7.59
C SER A 171 -6.01 -0.19 -9.02
N CYS A 172 -6.41 0.96 -9.57
CA CYS A 172 -5.96 1.38 -10.89
C CYS A 172 -4.43 1.52 -10.91
N PHE A 173 -3.76 0.89 -11.88
CA PHE A 173 -2.30 0.85 -11.98
C PHE A 173 -1.64 2.23 -12.16
N HIS A 174 -2.42 3.22 -12.63
CA HIS A 174 -1.93 4.59 -12.87
C HIS A 174 -2.33 5.57 -11.78
N CYS A 175 -3.61 5.59 -11.39
CA CYS A 175 -4.11 6.58 -10.44
C CYS A 175 -4.31 6.03 -9.03
N GLY A 176 -4.10 4.72 -8.81
CA GLY A 176 -4.20 4.10 -7.49
C GLY A 176 -5.60 4.00 -6.89
N LYS A 177 -6.60 4.57 -7.58
CA LYS A 177 -7.98 4.58 -7.10
C LYS A 177 -8.59 3.19 -7.14
N VAL A 178 -9.34 2.88 -6.10
CA VAL A 178 -10.04 1.60 -5.92
C VAL A 178 -11.53 1.73 -6.20
N HIS A 179 -12.31 0.66 -6.02
CA HIS A 179 -13.75 0.69 -6.27
C HIS A 179 -14.44 1.73 -5.39
N ALA A 180 -14.09 1.78 -4.10
CA ALA A 180 -14.63 2.74 -3.14
C ALA A 180 -14.41 4.21 -3.56
N ASP A 181 -13.31 4.52 -4.26
CA ASP A 181 -13.00 5.89 -4.71
C ASP A 181 -13.75 6.27 -6.01
N LEU A 182 -14.12 5.27 -6.82
CA LEU A 182 -14.59 5.46 -8.19
C LEU A 182 -16.09 5.17 -8.36
N GLY A 183 -16.70 4.41 -7.45
CA GLY A 183 -18.07 3.90 -7.59
C GLY A 183 -18.29 2.96 -8.78
N LYS A 184 -17.21 2.41 -9.37
CA LYS A 184 -17.25 1.51 -10.52
C LYS A 184 -16.17 0.45 -10.45
N THR A 185 -16.41 -0.69 -11.09
CA THR A 185 -15.45 -1.80 -11.15
C THR A 185 -14.30 -1.47 -12.10
N LEU A 186 -13.08 -1.80 -11.68
CA LEU A 186 -11.89 -1.67 -12.53
C LEU A 186 -11.88 -2.78 -13.59
N LYS A 187 -11.28 -2.48 -14.74
CA LYS A 187 -11.06 -3.46 -15.81
C LYS A 187 -9.70 -4.12 -15.65
N GLU A 188 -9.68 -5.44 -15.65
CA GLU A 188 -8.47 -6.26 -15.63
C GLU A 188 -7.75 -6.20 -16.99
N CYS A 189 -6.41 -6.27 -16.96
CA CYS A 189 -5.58 -6.37 -18.15
C CYS A 189 -5.75 -7.73 -18.81
N GLY A 190 -6.24 -7.75 -20.05
CA GLY A 190 -6.42 -9.00 -20.80
C GLY A 190 -5.13 -9.78 -21.08
N GLY A 191 -3.97 -9.12 -21.02
CA GLY A 191 -2.66 -9.73 -21.24
C GLY A 191 -2.06 -10.35 -19.98
N CYS A 192 -1.72 -9.52 -18.99
CA CYS A 192 -1.03 -10.00 -17.79
C CYS A 192 -1.95 -10.50 -16.69
N LYS A 193 -3.24 -10.12 -16.67
CA LYS A 193 -4.22 -10.45 -15.60
C LYS A 193 -3.88 -9.95 -14.18
N GLU A 194 -2.73 -9.31 -14.02
CA GLU A 194 -2.22 -8.77 -12.75
C GLU A 194 -2.33 -7.23 -12.65
N ALA A 195 -2.94 -6.56 -13.63
CA ALA A 195 -3.09 -5.11 -13.65
C ALA A 195 -4.55 -4.70 -13.88
N TRP A 196 -4.98 -3.61 -13.22
CA TRP A 196 -6.34 -3.10 -13.26
C TRP A 196 -6.36 -1.62 -13.64
N TYR A 197 -7.42 -1.20 -14.34
CA TYR A 197 -7.53 0.16 -14.88
C TYR A 197 -8.95 0.71 -14.70
N CYS A 198 -9.07 1.98 -14.31
CA CYS A 198 -10.36 2.66 -14.11
C CYS A 198 -11.08 3.06 -15.40
N GLY A 199 -10.51 2.71 -16.55
CA GLY A 199 -11.00 2.95 -17.90
C GLY A 199 -9.92 2.51 -18.87
N VAL A 200 -10.31 2.19 -20.11
CA VAL A 200 -9.33 1.96 -21.17
C VAL A 200 -8.62 3.30 -21.35
N ILE A 201 -7.38 3.41 -20.91
CA ILE A 201 -6.48 4.36 -21.54
C ILE A 201 -6.40 3.83 -22.96
N GLY A 202 -7.17 4.42 -23.87
CA GLY A 202 -6.69 4.48 -25.24
C GLY A 202 -5.26 4.98 -25.09
N LEU A 203 -4.31 4.14 -25.52
CA LEU A 203 -2.90 4.52 -25.62
C LEU A 203 -2.88 6.00 -25.98
N PRO A 204 -2.07 6.86 -25.32
CA PRO A 204 -1.90 8.20 -25.85
C PRO A 204 -1.55 8.01 -27.31
N GLU A 205 -2.42 8.48 -28.21
CA GLU A 205 -2.09 8.66 -29.62
C GLU A 205 -1.06 9.80 -29.65
N GLY A 206 0.15 9.47 -29.21
CA GLY A 206 1.38 10.19 -29.47
C GLY A 206 1.99 9.58 -30.72
N PRO A 207 2.49 10.42 -31.64
CA PRO A 207 2.48 10.13 -33.06
C PRO A 207 3.35 8.92 -33.39
N LEU A 208 2.72 7.93 -34.00
CA LEU A 208 3.38 6.87 -34.78
C LEU A 208 4.18 7.40 -35.99
N GLU A 209 4.35 8.72 -36.14
CA GLU A 209 5.13 9.36 -37.21
C GLU A 209 6.63 9.54 -36.89
N ALA A 210 7.11 9.19 -35.70
CA ALA A 210 8.56 9.27 -35.41
C ALA A 210 9.35 8.01 -35.85
N ALA A 211 8.68 6.94 -36.28
CA ALA A 211 9.34 5.69 -36.69
C ALA A 211 9.51 5.54 -38.21
N GLN A 212 9.02 6.48 -39.03
CA GLN A 212 9.19 6.47 -40.49
C GLN A 212 10.17 7.51 -41.03
N ALA A 213 10.69 8.42 -40.19
CA ALA A 213 11.64 9.45 -40.62
C ALA A 213 13.11 8.99 -40.72
N HIS A 214 13.42 7.71 -40.44
CA HIS A 214 14.78 7.18 -40.56
C HIS A 214 15.01 6.23 -41.76
N LEU A 215 14.06 6.14 -42.68
CA LEU A 215 14.20 5.31 -43.89
C LEU A 215 14.00 6.05 -45.22
N GLN A 216 13.79 7.37 -45.22
CA GLN A 216 13.73 8.15 -46.47
C GLN A 216 14.33 9.55 -46.28
N ALA A 217 15.63 9.67 -46.51
CA ALA A 217 16.28 10.87 -47.03
C ALA A 217 17.55 10.42 -47.77
N PRO A 218 17.91 11.09 -48.89
CA PRO A 218 18.59 10.52 -50.06
C PRO A 218 20.04 10.08 -49.86
#